data_AF-A0A7C2USC0-F1
#
_entry.id   AF-A0A7C2USC0-F1
#
_cell.length_a   1.000
_cell.length_b   1.000
_cell.length_c   1.000
_cell.angle_alpha   90.00
_cell.angle_beta   90.00
_cell.angle_gamma   90.00
#
_symmetry.space_group_name_H-M   'P 1'
#
loop_
_entity.id
_entity.type
_entity.pdbx_description
1 polymer ?
#
loop_
_entity_poly.entity_id
_entity_poly.type
_entity_poly.pdbx_seq_one_letter_code
_entity_poly.pdbx_strand_id
1 'polypeptide(L)'
;MSLRGVVRGRTIELEADPHLPDGTQVEVEVRPCPTDALFERLHALWQLTTTEPLPSLEEASQQAAQALAPKRASRLVQAMRQK
;
A
#
# COMPACT_ATOMS: atom_id res chain seq x y z
N MET A 1 10.21 -16.24 28.92
CA MET A 1 10.94 -15.95 27.67
C MET A 1 9.90 -15.64 26.60
N SER A 2 10.08 -14.59 25.81
CA SER A 2 9.14 -14.22 24.74
C SER A 2 9.71 -14.66 23.39
N LEU A 3 8.99 -15.53 22.69
CA LEU A 3 9.36 -16.00 21.35
C LEU A 3 8.56 -15.21 20.31
N ARG A 4 9.22 -14.78 19.24
CA ARG A 4 8.59 -14.14 18.08
C ARG A 4 8.48 -15.13 16.93
N GLY A 5 7.37 -15.03 16.21
CA GLY A 5 7.11 -15.86 15.05
C GLY A 5 6.05 -15.25 14.16
N VAL A 6 5.94 -15.80 12.95
CA VAL A 6 4.97 -15.40 11.95
C VAL A 6 3.95 -16.52 11.77
N VAL A 7 2.67 -16.16 11.70
CA VAL A 7 1.59 -17.12 11.44
C VAL A 7 1.59 -17.46 9.94
N ARG A 8 1.77 -18.75 9.62
CA ARG A 8 1.60 -19.31 8.28
C ARG A 8 0.48 -20.33 8.26
N GLY A 9 -0.72 -19.86 7.90
CA GLY A 9 -1.92 -20.71 7.90
C GLY A 9 -2.30 -21.14 9.32
N ARG A 10 -2.05 -22.41 9.66
CA ARG A 10 -2.35 -23.00 10.98
C ARG A 10 -1.11 -23.19 11.86
N THR A 11 0.07 -22.87 11.36
CA THR A 11 1.35 -23.04 12.04
C THR A 11 1.96 -21.70 12.39
N ILE A 12 2.65 -21.62 13.52
CA ILE A 12 3.46 -20.46 13.93
C ILE A 12 4.92 -20.84 13.68
N GLU A 13 5.55 -20.16 12.73
CA GLU A 13 6.99 -20.33 12.50
C GLU A 13 7.74 -19.37 13.41
N LEU A 14 8.56 -19.91 14.30
CA LEU A 14 9.40 -19.13 15.20
C LEU A 14 10.62 -18.59 14.44
N GLU A 15 11.03 -17.36 14.75
CA GLU A 15 12.21 -16.73 14.14
C GLU A 15 13.52 -17.39 14.61
N ALA A 16 13.50 -18.05 15.78
CA ALA A 16 14.62 -18.76 16.36
C ALA A 16 14.16 -20.07 17.01
N ASP A 17 15.05 -21.06 17.04
CA ASP A 17 14.82 -22.30 17.79
C ASP A 17 14.86 -21.98 19.30
N PRO A 18 13.78 -22.22 20.05
CA PRO A 18 13.73 -21.94 21.47
C PRO A 18 14.50 -22.97 22.32
N HIS A 19 15.08 -24.02 21.72
CA HIS A 19 15.80 -25.11 22.40
C HIS A 19 14.99 -25.71 23.56
N LEU A 20 13.69 -25.89 23.33
CA LEU A 20 12.80 -26.49 24.32
C LEU A 20 12.95 -28.01 24.29
N PRO A 21 13.09 -28.67 25.45
CA PRO A 21 13.14 -30.12 25.48
C PRO A 21 11.80 -30.72 25.04
N ASP A 22 11.86 -31.88 24.39
CA ASP A 22 10.68 -32.59 23.92
C ASP A 22 9.69 -32.86 25.06
N GLY A 23 8.40 -32.63 24.81
CA GLY A 23 7.33 -32.79 25.80
C GLY A 23 7.09 -31.58 26.70
N THR A 24 7.82 -30.47 26.51
CA THR A 24 7.54 -29.21 27.21
C THR A 24 6.17 -28.64 26.79
N GLN A 25 5.29 -28.40 27.76
CA GLN A 25 4.04 -27.67 27.50
C GLN A 25 4.35 -26.19 27.24
N VAL A 26 3.82 -25.66 26.14
CA VAL A 26 3.99 -24.27 25.74
C VAL A 26 2.61 -23.64 25.62
N GLU A 27 2.40 -22.54 26.35
CA GLU A 27 1.22 -21.70 26.17
C GLU A 27 1.53 -20.60 25.15
N VAL A 28 0.62 -20.44 24.19
CA VAL A 28 0.75 -19.43 23.13
C VAL A 28 -0.34 -18.41 23.31
N GLU A 29 0.05 -17.17 23.59
CA GLU A 29 -0.85 -16.03 23.63
C GLU A 29 -0.82 -15.28 22.29
N VAL A 30 -1.92 -15.36 21.54
CA VAL A 30 -2.06 -14.61 20.28
C VAL A 30 -2.65 -13.24 20.61
N ARG A 31 -1.85 -12.19 20.47
CA ARG A 31 -2.32 -10.81 20.58
C ARG A 31 -2.48 -10.21 19.19
N PRO A 32 -3.60 -9.52 18.89
CA PRO A 32 -3.70 -8.73 17.68
C PRO A 32 -2.59 -7.68 17.69
N CYS A 33 -1.72 -7.74 16.68
CA CYS A 33 -0.72 -6.70 16.47
C CYS A 33 -1.44 -5.46 15.95
N PRO A 34 -1.32 -4.29 16.61
CA PRO A 34 -1.86 -3.05 16.07
C PRO A 34 -1.21 -2.82 14.71
N THR A 35 -2.01 -2.90 13.64
CA THR A 35 -1.53 -2.68 12.27
C THR A 35 -1.47 -1.16 12.04
N ASP A 36 -0.83 -0.44 12.94
CA ASP A 36 -0.83 1.02 13.00
C ASP A 36 0.39 1.61 12.29
N ALA A 37 1.08 0.84 11.44
CA ALA A 37 2.31 1.33 10.85
C ALA A 37 2.08 2.08 9.54
N LEU A 38 1.28 1.56 8.62
CA LEU A 38 1.16 2.17 7.30
C LEU A 38 -0.01 3.14 7.23
N PHE A 39 -1.20 2.73 7.66
CA PHE A 39 -2.40 3.57 7.55
C PHE A 39 -2.28 4.83 8.41
N GLU A 40 -1.87 4.70 9.68
CA GLU A 40 -1.65 5.85 10.56
C GLU A 40 -0.53 6.77 10.05
N ARG A 41 0.57 6.22 9.51
CA ARG A 41 1.64 7.06 8.90
C ARG A 41 1.15 7.79 7.65
N LEU A 42 0.37 7.12 6.80
CA LEU A 42 -0.22 7.74 5.61
C LEU A 42 -1.25 8.80 5.98
N HIS A 43 -2.08 8.53 6.98
CA HIS A 43 -3.07 9.46 7.50
C HIS A 43 -2.39 10.69 8.12
N ALA A 44 -1.36 10.49 8.95
CA ALA A 44 -0.57 11.60 9.50
C ALA A 44 0.08 12.45 8.40
N LEU A 45 0.65 11.82 7.36
CA LEU A 45 1.20 12.55 6.21
C LEU A 45 0.12 13.32 5.45
N TRP A 46 -1.06 12.74 5.24
CA TRP A 46 -2.19 13.38 4.59
C TRP A 46 -2.66 14.63 5.34
N GLN A 47 -2.70 14.58 6.67
CA GLN A 47 -3.08 15.73 7.51
C GLN A 47 -2.04 16.86 7.50
N LEU A 48 -0.77 16.53 7.22
CA LEU A 48 0.33 17.51 7.14
C LEU A 48 0.41 18.22 5.78
N THR A 49 -0.18 17.63 4.73
CA THR A 49 -0.27 18.28 3.43
C THR A 49 -1.48 19.19 3.40
N THR A 50 -1.28 20.47 3.04
CA THR A 50 -2.39 21.37 2.68
C THR A 50 -3.04 20.80 1.44
N THR A 51 -4.11 20.04 1.63
CA THR A 51 -4.86 19.45 0.53
C THR A 51 -5.62 20.58 -0.16
N GLU A 52 -5.24 20.90 -1.39
CA GLU A 52 -6.21 21.50 -2.30
C GLU A 52 -7.45 20.61 -2.31
N PRO A 53 -8.67 21.18 -2.33
CA PRO A 53 -9.89 20.40 -2.30
C PRO A 53 -9.81 19.33 -3.39
N LEU A 54 -10.03 18.08 -2.99
CA LEU A 54 -10.06 16.96 -3.92
C LEU A 54 -11.04 17.31 -5.06
N PRO A 55 -10.61 17.26 -6.33
CA PRO A 55 -11.52 17.51 -7.43
C PRO A 55 -12.68 16.51 -7.34
N SER A 56 -13.86 16.95 -7.74
CA SER A 56 -15.01 16.07 -7.87
C SER A 56 -14.68 14.89 -8.80
N LEU A 57 -15.43 13.79 -8.67
CA LEU A 57 -15.23 12.61 -9.51
C LEU A 57 -15.28 12.94 -11.01
N GLU A 58 -16.13 13.89 -11.39
CA GLU A 58 -16.28 14.36 -12.77
C GLU A 58 -15.04 15.12 -13.24
N GLU A 59 -14.52 16.06 -12.43
CA GLU A 59 -13.31 16.82 -12.73
C GLU A 59 -12.08 15.92 -12.80
N ALA A 60 -11.93 14.97 -11.88
CA ALA A 60 -10.84 14.00 -11.88
C ALA A 60 -10.87 13.11 -13.14
N SER A 61 -12.06 12.66 -13.54
CA SER A 61 -12.27 11.89 -14.78
C SER A 61 -11.89 12.70 -16.02
N GLN A 62 -12.32 13.96 -16.08
CA GLN A 62 -12.02 14.85 -17.20
C GLN A 62 -10.53 15.19 -17.28
N GLN A 63 -9.87 15.40 -16.14
CA GLN A 63 -8.42 15.61 -16.07
C GLN A 63 -7.62 14.38 -16.53
N ALA A 64 -8.03 13.19 -16.10
CA ALA A 64 -7.42 11.93 -16.54
C ALA A 64 -7.58 11.75 -18.06
N ALA A 65 -8.77 12.03 -18.60
CA ALA A 65 -9.03 11.99 -20.03
C ALA A 65 -8.15 12.97 -20.81
N GLN A 66 -7.93 14.19 -20.29
CA GLN A 66 -7.04 15.18 -20.90
C GLN A 66 -5.55 14.81 -20.80
N ALA A 67 -5.14 14.15 -19.72
CA ALA A 67 -3.76 13.68 -19.54
C ALA A 67 -3.43 12.49 -20.44
N LEU A 68 -4.40 11.60 -20.65
CA LEU A 68 -4.31 10.44 -21.55
C LEU A 68 -4.54 10.82 -23.02
N ALA A 69 -5.13 11.99 -23.30
CA ALA A 69 -5.24 12.49 -24.66
C ALA A 69 -3.83 12.62 -25.27
N PRO A 70 -3.55 12.02 -26.44
CA PRO A 70 -2.23 12.05 -27.05
C PRO A 70 -1.87 13.49 -27.41
N LYS A 71 -1.09 14.14 -26.53
CA LYS A 71 -0.51 15.45 -26.82
C LYS A 71 0.41 15.29 -28.03
N ARG A 72 0.05 15.95 -29.13
CA ARG A 72 0.88 16.25 -30.32
C ARG A 72 0.96 15.24 -31.47
N ALA A 73 0.16 14.17 -31.50
CA ALA A 73 0.14 13.30 -32.69
C ALA A 73 -0.58 13.95 -33.90
N SER A 74 -1.54 14.87 -33.69
CA SER A 74 -2.31 15.43 -34.81
C SER A 74 -1.61 16.56 -35.57
N ARG A 75 -0.69 17.32 -34.93
CA ARG A 75 -0.01 18.44 -35.61
C ARG A 75 1.03 17.96 -36.62
N LEU A 76 1.74 16.86 -36.33
CA LEU A 76 2.73 16.28 -37.25
C LEU A 76 2.04 15.64 -38.46
N VAL A 77 0.93 14.92 -38.24
CA VAL A 77 0.14 14.32 -39.33
C VAL A 77 -0.59 15.38 -40.16
N GLN A 78 -1.09 16.47 -39.56
CA GLN A 78 -1.68 17.58 -40.32
C GLN A 78 -0.64 18.37 -41.13
N ALA A 79 0.57 18.56 -40.60
CA ALA A 79 1.65 19.24 -41.31
C ALA A 79 2.17 18.45 -42.52
N MET A 80 2.12 17.11 -42.48
CA MET A 80 2.54 16.24 -43.58
C MET A 80 1.50 16.09 -44.70
N ARG A 81 0.22 16.42 -44.46
CA ARG A 81 -0.86 16.34 -45.49
C ARG A 81 -0.99 17.60 -46.36
N GLN A 82 -0.27 18.68 -46.04
CA GLN A 82 -0.32 19.95 -46.80
C GLN A 82 0.91 20.18 -47.70
N LYS A 83 1.67 19.13 -48.04
CA LYS A 83 2.74 19.18 -49.04
C LYS A 83 2.43 18.29 -50.23
#